data_AF-A0AA39ZXN7-F1
#
_entry.id   AF-A0AA39ZXN7-F1
#
_cell.length_a   1.000
_cell.length_b   1.000
_cell.length_c   1.000
_cell.angle_alpha   90.00
_cell.angle_beta   90.00
_cell.angle_gamma   90.00
#
_symmetry.space_group_name_H-M   'P 1'
#
loop_
_entity.id
_entity.type
_entity.pdbx_description
1 polymer ?
#
loop_
_entity_poly.entity_id
_entity_poly.type
_entity_poly.pdbx_seq_one_letter_code
_entity_poly.pdbx_strand_id
1 'polypeptide(L)'
;RSFSAAAALDTTLLSAQDLFTGLHSLTGTPWFITIPLIALSINLVARLPLTIYTRGIAQRRAELAPLFRAWSARHTKDVVLNPQVSQRLTGDALVKEVEARFKKTSKRLFKTFGVQRWRDYTGLAVFPVWLLGIEALRRLCGGPRGFIGTLVLGPTNAQPQDGAADAVAASSNPTDAISITDVAQVVTPDLGPAGADFSLANGGCLWFPDLMMADPLHILPFALSAILVANVLPRTQSGYRALLGMDDATNKLGLTEGRRRLTRVFLIMAFAIGPVTMNLPAALHLYWISSSTITFIQTWLVNWFKPLPEVTVRPCKGSESLVIRPTR
;
A
#
# COMPACT_ATOMS: atom_id res chain seq x y z
N ARG A 1 -19.44 -7.72 22.01
CA ARG A 1 -19.67 -7.21 20.64
C ARG A 1 -18.57 -7.63 19.63
N SER A 2 -17.54 -8.35 20.05
CA SER A 2 -16.45 -8.89 19.20
C SER A 2 -16.79 -10.21 18.48
N PHE A 3 -17.78 -10.97 18.98
CA PHE A 3 -18.12 -12.30 18.44
C PHE A 3 -18.57 -12.28 16.97
N SER A 4 -19.33 -11.26 16.52
CA SER A 4 -19.75 -11.18 15.11
C SER A 4 -18.61 -10.78 14.17
N ALA A 5 -17.69 -9.93 14.64
CA ALA A 5 -16.53 -9.50 13.85
C ALA A 5 -15.50 -10.63 13.70
N ALA A 6 -15.24 -11.39 14.76
CA ALA A 6 -14.38 -12.57 14.70
C ALA A 6 -14.96 -13.64 13.76
N ALA A 7 -16.26 -13.94 13.88
CA ALA A 7 -16.93 -14.89 12.99
C ALA A 7 -16.91 -14.43 11.52
N ALA A 8 -17.17 -13.14 11.24
CA ALA A 8 -17.08 -12.59 9.89
C ALA A 8 -15.65 -12.62 9.32
N LEU A 9 -14.64 -12.47 10.16
CA LEU A 9 -13.24 -12.56 9.74
C LEU A 9 -12.84 -14.00 9.44
N ASP A 10 -13.25 -14.97 10.26
CA ASP A 10 -12.98 -16.37 9.97
C ASP A 10 -13.71 -16.83 8.70
N THR A 11 -14.96 -16.41 8.45
CA THR A 11 -15.66 -16.75 7.20
C THR A 11 -15.02 -16.10 5.98
N THR A 12 -14.63 -14.83 6.05
CA THR A 12 -13.94 -14.16 4.93
C THR A 12 -12.57 -14.75 4.67
N LEU A 13 -11.89 -15.25 5.71
CA LEU A 13 -10.60 -15.91 5.59
C LEU A 13 -10.71 -17.31 5.00
N LEU A 14 -11.70 -18.11 5.41
CA LEU A 14 -12.01 -19.39 4.77
C LEU A 14 -12.36 -19.18 3.29
N SER A 15 -13.20 -18.18 2.98
CA SER A 15 -13.54 -17.83 1.60
C SER A 15 -12.30 -17.43 0.78
N ALA A 16 -11.33 -16.75 1.42
CA ALA A 16 -10.08 -16.42 0.77
C ALA A 16 -9.23 -17.68 0.51
N GLN A 17 -9.15 -18.63 1.45
CA GLN A 17 -8.43 -19.90 1.25
C GLN A 17 -9.07 -20.72 0.12
N ASP A 18 -10.40 -20.82 0.11
CA ASP A 18 -11.16 -21.50 -0.95
C ASP A 18 -10.94 -20.85 -2.32
N LEU A 19 -10.74 -19.53 -2.38
CA LEU A 19 -10.39 -18.85 -3.62
C LEU A 19 -8.99 -19.23 -4.11
N PHE A 20 -8.03 -19.45 -3.21
CA PHE A 20 -6.68 -19.88 -3.58
C PHE A 20 -6.68 -21.32 -4.12
N THR A 21 -7.24 -22.26 -3.38
CA THR A 21 -7.32 -23.68 -3.76
C THR A 21 -8.27 -23.90 -4.94
N GLY A 22 -9.37 -23.15 -4.99
CA GLY A 22 -10.33 -23.16 -6.09
C GLY A 22 -9.74 -22.63 -7.40
N LEU A 23 -8.95 -21.54 -7.35
CA LEU A 23 -8.26 -21.08 -8.56
C LEU A 23 -7.19 -22.08 -9.00
N HIS A 24 -6.40 -22.62 -8.05
CA HIS A 24 -5.37 -23.61 -8.33
C HIS A 24 -5.94 -24.87 -9.03
N SER A 25 -7.04 -25.40 -8.50
CA SER A 25 -7.72 -26.57 -9.07
C SER A 25 -8.38 -26.28 -10.42
N LEU A 26 -8.95 -25.08 -10.60
CA LEU A 26 -9.57 -24.68 -11.86
C LEU A 26 -8.54 -24.46 -12.98
N THR A 27 -7.42 -23.81 -12.69
CA THR A 27 -6.39 -23.50 -13.70
C THR A 27 -5.43 -24.66 -13.93
N GLY A 28 -5.29 -25.58 -12.97
CA GLY A 28 -4.31 -26.66 -13.00
C GLY A 28 -2.86 -26.16 -13.02
N THR A 29 -2.63 -24.90 -12.66
CA THR A 29 -1.30 -24.27 -12.74
C THR A 29 -0.51 -24.48 -11.45
N PRO A 30 0.82 -24.66 -11.51
CA PRO A 30 1.66 -24.71 -10.32
C PRO A 30 1.45 -23.52 -9.37
N TRP A 31 1.68 -23.72 -8.07
CA TRP A 31 1.47 -22.68 -7.06
C TRP A 31 2.29 -21.41 -7.30
N PHE A 32 3.50 -21.53 -7.84
CA PHE A 32 4.33 -20.36 -8.18
C PHE A 32 3.72 -19.45 -9.26
N ILE A 33 2.76 -19.93 -10.05
CA ILE A 33 1.99 -19.15 -11.03
C ILE A 33 0.65 -18.70 -10.43
N THR A 34 -0.02 -19.59 -9.73
CA THR A 34 -1.34 -19.34 -9.12
C THR A 34 -1.27 -18.17 -8.14
N ILE A 35 -0.25 -18.11 -7.29
CA ILE A 35 -0.07 -17.03 -6.30
C ILE A 35 0.01 -15.64 -6.97
N PRO A 36 0.88 -15.41 -7.98
CA PRO A 36 0.88 -14.17 -8.75
C PRO A 36 -0.45 -13.85 -9.45
N LEU A 37 -1.16 -14.84 -10.00
CA LEU A 37 -2.46 -14.63 -10.66
C LEU A 37 -3.55 -14.15 -9.70
N ILE A 38 -3.55 -14.68 -8.47
CA ILE A 38 -4.46 -14.21 -7.42
C ILE A 38 -4.09 -12.78 -7.02
N ALA A 39 -2.80 -12.50 -6.82
CA ALA A 39 -2.33 -11.15 -6.53
C ALA A 39 -2.75 -10.17 -7.65
N LEU A 40 -2.67 -10.57 -8.91
CA LEU A 40 -3.15 -9.79 -10.06
C LEU A 40 -4.64 -9.52 -9.96
N SER A 41 -5.44 -10.55 -9.74
CA SER A 41 -6.90 -10.46 -9.61
C SER A 41 -7.32 -9.49 -8.50
N ILE A 42 -6.73 -9.64 -7.30
CA ILE A 42 -7.01 -8.77 -6.16
C ILE A 42 -6.64 -7.31 -6.47
N ASN A 43 -5.48 -7.07 -7.10
CA ASN A 43 -5.07 -5.71 -7.44
C ASN A 43 -5.91 -5.09 -8.57
N LEU A 44 -6.39 -5.88 -9.53
CA LEU A 44 -7.29 -5.39 -10.58
C LEU A 44 -8.67 -5.01 -10.02
N VAL A 45 -9.22 -5.83 -9.12
CA VAL A 45 -10.57 -5.60 -8.57
C VAL A 45 -10.56 -4.52 -7.48
N ALA A 46 -9.65 -4.59 -6.52
CA ALA A 46 -9.67 -3.71 -5.36
C ALA A 46 -8.88 -2.41 -5.58
N ARG A 47 -7.67 -2.51 -6.16
CA ARG A 47 -6.73 -1.37 -6.19
C ARG A 47 -6.91 -0.49 -7.42
N LEU A 48 -6.99 -1.07 -8.61
CA LEU A 48 -7.05 -0.33 -9.87
C LEU A 48 -8.13 0.77 -9.91
N PRO A 49 -9.41 0.51 -9.56
CA PRO A 49 -10.44 1.56 -9.58
C PRO A 49 -10.12 2.71 -8.60
N LEU A 50 -9.60 2.39 -7.41
CA LEU A 50 -9.20 3.38 -6.42
C LEU A 50 -8.00 4.22 -6.87
N THR A 51 -7.02 3.59 -7.53
CA THR A 51 -5.87 4.28 -8.11
C THR A 51 -6.30 5.26 -9.22
N ILE A 52 -7.22 4.86 -10.09
CA ILE A 52 -7.78 5.73 -11.14
C ILE A 52 -8.53 6.91 -10.51
N TYR A 53 -9.34 6.65 -9.50
CA TYR A 53 -10.12 7.67 -8.79
C TYR A 53 -9.22 8.69 -8.08
N THR A 54 -8.24 8.24 -7.29
CA THR A 54 -7.29 9.12 -6.60
C THR A 54 -6.44 9.93 -7.57
N ARG A 55 -6.06 9.33 -8.72
CA ARG A 55 -5.38 10.04 -9.81
C ARG A 55 -6.24 11.17 -10.39
N GLY A 56 -7.53 10.94 -10.60
CA GLY A 56 -8.46 11.98 -11.07
C GLY A 56 -8.57 13.16 -10.10
N ILE A 57 -8.56 12.89 -8.79
CA ILE A 57 -8.52 13.95 -7.76
C ILE A 57 -7.21 14.74 -7.85
N ALA A 58 -6.08 14.06 -8.05
CA ALA A 58 -4.78 14.72 -8.21
C ALA A 58 -4.73 15.63 -9.45
N GLN A 59 -5.30 15.21 -10.58
CA GLN A 59 -5.42 16.03 -11.79
C GLN A 59 -6.24 17.29 -11.54
N ARG A 60 -7.44 17.16 -10.95
CA ARG A 60 -8.29 18.31 -10.60
C ARG A 60 -7.59 19.30 -9.67
N ARG A 61 -6.79 18.81 -8.72
CA ARG A 61 -6.01 19.70 -7.84
C ARG A 61 -4.88 20.42 -8.58
N ALA A 62 -4.23 19.75 -9.53
CA ALA A 62 -3.24 20.38 -10.38
C ALA A 62 -3.86 21.50 -11.23
N GLU A 63 -5.05 21.29 -11.79
CA GLU A 63 -5.81 22.32 -12.52
C GLU A 63 -6.15 23.54 -11.65
N LEU A 64 -6.42 23.33 -10.35
CA LEU A 64 -6.71 24.40 -9.39
C LEU A 64 -5.46 25.15 -8.88
N ALA A 65 -4.25 24.67 -9.19
CA ALA A 65 -3.00 25.31 -8.76
C ALA A 65 -2.89 26.82 -9.10
N PRO A 66 -3.25 27.34 -10.29
CA PRO A 66 -3.33 28.78 -10.56
C PRO A 66 -4.16 29.54 -9.54
N LEU A 67 -5.33 29.01 -9.19
CA LEU A 67 -6.26 29.65 -8.28
C LEU A 67 -5.66 29.73 -6.87
N PHE A 68 -4.99 28.68 -6.41
CA PHE A 68 -4.24 28.72 -5.15
C PHE A 68 -3.14 29.78 -5.18
N ARG A 69 -2.39 29.91 -6.27
CA ARG A 69 -1.35 30.94 -6.43
C ARG A 69 -1.93 32.36 -6.42
N ALA A 70 -3.07 32.58 -7.07
CA ALA A 70 -3.75 33.88 -7.06
C ALA A 70 -4.23 34.25 -5.65
N TRP A 71 -4.84 33.30 -4.94
CA TRP A 71 -5.26 33.51 -3.56
C TRP A 71 -4.09 33.73 -2.60
N SER A 72 -2.98 33.00 -2.75
CA SER A 72 -1.79 33.24 -1.91
C SER A 72 -1.25 34.66 -2.13
N ALA A 73 -1.14 35.11 -3.39
CA ALA A 73 -0.68 36.47 -3.71
C ALA A 73 -1.62 37.53 -3.14
N ARG A 74 -2.94 37.32 -3.22
CA ARG A 74 -3.94 38.22 -2.63
C ARG A 74 -3.82 38.28 -1.11
N HIS A 75 -3.75 37.14 -0.41
CA HIS A 75 -3.62 37.13 1.05
C HIS A 75 -2.34 37.81 1.53
N THR A 76 -1.24 37.64 0.81
CA THR A 76 0.01 38.36 1.08
C THR A 76 -0.20 39.87 0.93
N LYS A 77 -0.81 40.33 -0.17
CA LYS A 77 -1.11 41.76 -0.38
C LYS A 77 -2.05 42.32 0.68
N ASP A 78 -3.15 41.62 0.99
CA ASP A 78 -4.16 42.07 1.95
C ASP A 78 -3.60 42.19 3.37
N VAL A 79 -2.59 41.39 3.73
CA VAL A 79 -1.93 41.45 5.04
C VAL A 79 -0.82 42.50 5.09
N VAL A 80 -0.03 42.63 4.01
CA VAL A 80 1.09 43.59 3.93
C VAL A 80 0.60 45.03 3.75
N LEU A 81 -0.42 45.24 2.91
CA LEU A 81 -0.95 46.59 2.61
C LEU A 81 -1.90 47.12 3.69
N ASN A 82 -2.43 46.27 4.56
CA ASN A 82 -3.35 46.70 5.60
C ASN A 82 -2.57 47.28 6.79
N PRO A 83 -2.62 48.61 7.02
CA PRO A 83 -1.78 49.28 8.00
C PRO A 83 -1.99 48.76 9.42
N GLN A 84 -3.22 48.40 9.78
CA GLN A 84 -3.55 47.92 11.12
C GLN A 84 -2.93 46.54 11.42
N VAL A 85 -2.78 45.71 10.39
CA VAL A 85 -2.21 44.36 10.54
C VAL A 85 -0.69 44.43 10.48
N SER A 86 -0.14 45.19 9.52
CA SER A 86 1.31 45.34 9.33
C SER A 86 1.98 46.09 10.47
N GLN A 87 1.27 47.00 11.16
CA GLN A 87 1.79 47.71 12.32
C GLN A 87 1.72 46.87 13.60
N ARG A 88 0.78 45.91 13.67
CA ARG A 88 0.60 45.02 14.84
C ARG A 88 1.47 43.77 14.80
N LEU A 89 1.73 43.24 13.61
CA LEU A 89 2.43 41.96 13.41
C LEU A 89 3.68 42.20 12.57
N THR A 90 4.85 41.85 13.10
CA THR A 90 6.14 42.04 12.43
C THR A 90 6.79 40.69 12.09
N GLY A 91 7.48 40.63 10.95
CA GLY A 91 8.30 39.47 10.56
C GLY A 91 7.53 38.15 10.50
N ASP A 92 7.99 37.15 11.26
CA ASP A 92 7.44 35.79 11.26
C ASP A 92 5.96 35.71 11.65
N ALA A 93 5.49 36.61 12.51
CA ALA A 93 4.10 36.65 12.92
C ALA A 93 3.17 37.04 11.74
N LEU A 94 3.66 37.91 10.84
CA LEU A 94 2.96 38.30 9.62
C LEU A 94 2.85 37.12 8.65
N VAL A 95 3.93 36.35 8.50
CA VAL A 95 3.96 35.16 7.63
C VAL A 95 2.98 34.09 8.13
N LYS A 96 2.93 33.86 9.45
CA LYS A 96 1.97 32.92 10.07
C LYS A 96 0.52 33.35 9.85
N GLU A 97 0.23 34.65 9.93
CA GLU A 97 -1.12 35.18 9.66
C GLU A 97 -1.54 34.96 8.20
N VAL A 98 -0.64 35.22 7.24
CA VAL A 98 -0.87 34.92 5.82
C VAL A 98 -1.14 33.42 5.63
N GLU A 99 -0.34 32.56 6.24
CA GLU A 99 -0.50 31.10 6.16
C GLU A 99 -1.84 30.64 6.74
N ALA A 100 -2.28 31.22 7.87
CA ALA A 100 -3.55 30.92 8.50
C ALA A 100 -4.74 31.28 7.59
N ARG A 101 -4.72 32.48 6.99
CA ARG A 101 -5.74 32.91 6.01
C ARG A 101 -5.75 32.02 4.76
N PHE A 102 -4.57 31.66 4.28
CA PHE A 102 -4.42 30.75 3.16
C PHE A 102 -4.94 29.34 3.46
N LYS A 103 -4.66 28.78 4.65
CA LYS A 103 -5.19 27.48 5.10
C LYS A 103 -6.71 27.48 5.14
N LYS A 104 -7.33 28.52 5.70
CA LYS A 104 -8.80 28.67 5.76
C LYS A 104 -9.42 28.72 4.36
N THR A 105 -8.85 29.53 3.47
CA THR A 105 -9.30 29.66 2.08
C THR A 105 -9.11 28.36 1.30
N SER A 106 -7.97 27.70 1.49
CA SER A 106 -7.66 26.42 0.83
C SER A 106 -8.63 25.31 1.24
N LYS A 107 -8.97 25.23 2.53
CA LYS A 107 -9.97 24.28 3.05
C LYS A 107 -11.35 24.53 2.44
N ARG A 108 -11.76 25.81 2.32
CA ARG A 108 -13.02 26.18 1.66
C ARG A 108 -13.00 25.78 0.19
N LEU A 109 -11.93 26.10 -0.53
CA LEU A 109 -11.80 25.78 -1.95
C LEU A 109 -11.83 24.27 -2.21
N PHE A 110 -11.11 23.49 -1.42
CA PHE A 110 -11.16 22.04 -1.51
C PHE A 110 -12.55 21.46 -1.21
N LYS A 111 -13.33 22.10 -0.33
CA LYS A 111 -14.72 21.70 -0.07
C LYS A 111 -15.62 22.03 -1.28
N THR A 112 -15.50 23.23 -1.83
CA THR A 112 -16.30 23.68 -2.98
C THR A 112 -16.05 22.83 -4.23
N PHE A 113 -14.79 22.51 -4.53
CA PHE A 113 -14.42 21.71 -5.69
C PHE A 113 -14.43 20.19 -5.44
N GLY A 114 -14.79 19.74 -4.23
CA GLY A 114 -14.89 18.32 -3.88
C GLY A 114 -13.55 17.55 -3.87
N VAL A 115 -12.42 18.25 -3.76
CA VAL A 115 -11.06 17.67 -3.84
C VAL A 115 -10.37 17.66 -2.47
N GLN A 116 -11.07 17.22 -1.42
CA GLN A 116 -10.55 17.20 -0.05
C GLN A 116 -9.32 16.30 0.12
N ARG A 117 -8.34 16.72 0.95
CA ARG A 117 -7.07 16.01 1.18
C ARG A 117 -7.24 14.58 1.72
N TRP A 118 -8.27 14.31 2.52
CA TRP A 118 -8.47 12.97 3.10
C TRP A 118 -8.74 11.89 2.03
N ARG A 119 -9.23 12.29 0.84
CA ARG A 119 -9.47 11.38 -0.29
C ARG A 119 -8.17 10.81 -0.87
N ASP A 120 -7.02 11.38 -0.54
CA ASP A 120 -5.72 10.81 -0.91
C ASP A 120 -5.45 9.51 -0.14
N TYR A 121 -6.01 9.38 1.06
CA TYR A 121 -5.88 8.18 1.89
C TYR A 121 -6.84 7.07 1.48
N THR A 122 -7.71 7.27 0.49
CA THR A 122 -8.57 6.21 -0.05
C THR A 122 -7.76 5.02 -0.56
N GLY A 123 -6.51 5.23 -1.00
CA GLY A 123 -5.60 4.13 -1.36
C GLY A 123 -5.23 3.20 -0.20
N LEU A 124 -5.34 3.65 1.06
CA LEU A 124 -5.12 2.82 2.25
C LEU A 124 -6.26 1.82 2.49
N ALA A 125 -7.44 2.02 1.88
CA ALA A 125 -8.57 1.11 2.02
C ALA A 125 -8.32 -0.28 1.41
N VAL A 126 -7.29 -0.42 0.54
CA VAL A 126 -6.88 -1.72 -0.03
C VAL A 126 -6.11 -2.57 0.97
N PHE A 127 -5.51 -1.95 2.00
CA PHE A 127 -4.63 -2.64 2.93
C PHE A 127 -5.27 -3.86 3.63
N PRO A 128 -6.51 -3.80 4.14
CA PRO A 128 -7.16 -4.97 4.74
C PRO A 128 -7.33 -6.14 3.76
N VAL A 129 -7.67 -5.86 2.50
CA VAL A 129 -7.83 -6.90 1.47
C VAL A 129 -6.48 -7.54 1.14
N TRP A 130 -5.41 -6.74 1.04
CA TRP A 130 -4.07 -7.25 0.85
C TRP A 130 -3.61 -8.13 2.02
N LEU A 131 -3.89 -7.69 3.25
CA LEU A 131 -3.53 -8.40 4.47
C LEU A 131 -4.33 -9.70 4.64
N LEU A 132 -5.60 -9.73 4.20
CA LEU A 132 -6.40 -10.95 4.10
C LEU A 132 -5.74 -12.00 3.20
N GLY A 133 -5.19 -11.59 2.06
CA GLY A 133 -4.45 -12.50 1.17
C GLY A 133 -3.17 -13.05 1.81
N ILE A 134 -2.43 -12.23 2.56
CA ILE A 134 -1.26 -12.68 3.34
C ILE A 134 -1.67 -13.70 4.41
N GLU A 135 -2.77 -13.45 5.13
CA GLU A 135 -3.22 -14.33 6.19
C GLU A 135 -3.76 -15.66 5.65
N ALA A 136 -4.50 -15.63 4.54
CA ALA A 136 -4.99 -16.83 3.87
C ALA A 136 -3.81 -17.72 3.44
N LEU A 137 -2.81 -17.14 2.78
CA LEU A 137 -1.64 -17.88 2.34
C LEU A 137 -0.79 -18.36 3.51
N ARG A 138 -0.69 -17.59 4.60
CA ARG A 138 -0.01 -18.02 5.84
C ARG A 138 -0.68 -19.26 6.42
N ARG A 139 -2.01 -19.29 6.50
CA ARG A 139 -2.74 -20.46 7.00
C ARG A 139 -2.58 -21.67 6.08
N LEU A 140 -2.60 -21.47 4.76
CA LEU A 140 -2.34 -22.55 3.80
C LEU A 140 -0.91 -23.12 3.93
N CYS A 141 0.07 -22.32 4.35
CA CYS A 141 1.42 -22.80 4.69
C CYS A 141 1.48 -23.50 6.06
N GLY A 142 0.38 -23.65 6.79
CA GLY A 142 0.36 -24.19 8.16
C GLY A 142 0.91 -23.24 9.23
N GLY A 143 1.07 -21.95 8.90
CA GLY A 143 1.59 -20.95 9.83
C GLY A 143 0.61 -20.61 10.95
N PRO A 144 1.11 -20.17 12.13
CA PRO A 144 0.25 -19.73 13.23
C PRO A 144 -0.62 -18.54 12.83
N ARG A 145 -1.72 -18.31 13.57
CA ARG A 145 -2.58 -17.12 13.38
C ARG A 145 -1.72 -15.86 13.31
N GLY A 146 -1.85 -15.11 12.23
CA GLY A 146 -1.09 -13.88 12.06
C GLY A 146 -1.70 -12.69 12.79
N PHE A 147 -1.13 -11.52 12.53
CA PHE A 147 -1.44 -10.27 13.24
C PHE A 147 -2.95 -9.92 13.30
N ILE A 148 -3.73 -10.19 12.24
CA ILE A 148 -5.19 -9.95 12.27
C ILE A 148 -5.88 -10.87 13.28
N GLY A 149 -5.52 -12.16 13.28
CA GLY A 149 -6.07 -13.14 14.21
C GLY A 149 -5.73 -12.77 15.65
N THR A 150 -4.48 -12.37 15.91
CA THR A 150 -4.03 -11.94 17.25
C THR A 150 -4.72 -10.65 17.72
N LEU A 151 -4.95 -9.68 16.83
CA LEU A 151 -5.59 -8.41 17.19
C LEU A 151 -7.09 -8.58 17.52
N VAL A 152 -7.77 -9.52 16.86
CA VAL A 152 -9.23 -9.68 16.95
C VAL A 152 -9.63 -10.79 17.93
N LEU A 153 -8.93 -11.92 17.92
CA LEU A 153 -9.21 -13.06 18.81
C LEU A 153 -8.37 -13.02 20.09
N GLY A 154 -7.42 -12.09 20.21
CA GLY A 154 -6.47 -11.99 21.32
C GLY A 154 -5.23 -12.87 21.10
N PRO A 155 -4.15 -12.66 21.89
CA PRO A 155 -3.01 -13.55 21.90
C PRO A 155 -3.45 -14.93 22.35
N THR A 156 -3.27 -15.93 21.49
CA THR A 156 -3.43 -17.33 21.90
C THR A 156 -2.34 -17.68 22.90
N ASN A 157 -2.72 -18.16 24.09
CA ASN A 157 -1.84 -18.91 25.00
C ASN A 157 -1.52 -20.30 24.40
N ALA A 158 -1.18 -20.36 23.12
CA ALA A 158 -0.51 -21.53 22.58
C ALA A 158 0.94 -21.40 23.06
N GLN A 159 1.31 -22.27 23.99
CA GLN A 159 2.72 -22.52 24.30
C GLN A 159 3.52 -22.59 22.99
N PRO A 160 4.77 -22.07 22.96
CA PRO A 160 5.64 -22.32 21.82
C PRO A 160 5.72 -23.83 21.64
N GLN A 161 5.13 -24.34 20.56
CA GLN A 161 5.62 -25.60 20.01
C GLN A 161 6.97 -25.24 19.40
N ASP A 162 8.01 -25.30 20.24
CA ASP A 162 9.35 -25.63 19.79
C ASP A 162 9.23 -26.97 19.04
N GLY A 163 9.06 -26.85 17.72
CA GLY A 163 8.97 -27.97 16.78
C GLY A 163 9.97 -27.81 15.65
N ALA A 164 11.06 -27.06 15.87
CA ALA A 164 12.17 -26.90 14.93
C ALA A 164 13.44 -27.67 15.36
N ALA A 165 13.37 -28.46 16.43
CA ALA A 165 14.45 -29.35 16.85
C ALA A 165 13.86 -30.52 17.65
N ASP A 166 13.25 -31.49 16.97
CA ASP A 166 13.18 -32.91 17.36
C ASP A 166 12.27 -33.67 16.38
N ALA A 167 12.84 -34.02 15.23
CA ALA A 167 12.34 -35.10 14.39
C ALA A 167 13.54 -35.82 13.74
N VAL A 168 14.52 -36.16 14.57
CA VAL A 168 15.45 -37.26 14.32
C VAL A 168 15.09 -38.36 15.32
N ALA A 169 14.87 -39.57 14.80
CA ALA A 169 14.56 -40.83 15.48
C ALA A 169 13.07 -41.16 15.69
N ALA A 170 12.45 -41.74 14.65
CA ALA A 170 11.61 -42.93 14.80
C ALA A 170 11.40 -43.60 13.43
N SER A 171 12.44 -44.28 12.93
CA SER A 171 12.30 -45.32 11.92
C SER A 171 12.56 -46.67 12.58
N SER A 172 11.51 -47.47 12.81
CA SER A 172 11.63 -48.94 12.93
C SER A 172 10.25 -49.63 12.93
N ASN A 173 9.75 -49.92 11.71
CA ASN A 173 9.10 -51.17 11.23
C ASN A 173 7.83 -51.74 11.93
N PRO A 174 7.13 -52.74 11.33
CA PRO A 174 6.04 -52.62 10.35
C PRO A 174 4.75 -53.34 10.84
N THR A 175 3.83 -53.70 9.94
CA THR A 175 2.62 -54.55 10.10
C THR A 175 1.35 -53.86 10.60
N ASP A 176 0.37 -53.56 9.73
CA ASP A 176 -0.69 -54.50 9.33
C ASP A 176 -1.81 -53.85 8.49
N ALA A 177 -2.32 -54.68 7.58
CA ALA A 177 -3.66 -54.71 6.98
C ALA A 177 -4.19 -53.53 6.13
N ILE A 178 -4.24 -53.83 4.83
CA ILE A 178 -5.15 -53.28 3.81
C ILE A 178 -6.60 -53.45 4.27
N SER A 179 -7.42 -52.41 4.12
CA SER A 179 -8.88 -52.54 3.98
C SER A 179 -9.38 -51.56 2.93
N ILE A 180 -9.96 -52.15 1.89
CA ILE A 180 -10.44 -51.54 0.65
C ILE A 180 -11.96 -51.44 0.80
N THR A 181 -12.48 -50.26 1.14
CA THR A 181 -13.89 -49.86 0.90
C THR A 181 -14.08 -48.43 1.40
N ASP A 182 -14.06 -47.45 0.49
CA ASP A 182 -15.26 -46.65 0.22
C ASP A 182 -14.98 -45.62 -0.89
N VAL A 183 -15.53 -45.94 -2.05
CA VAL A 183 -15.60 -45.08 -3.23
C VAL A 183 -16.79 -44.14 -3.02
N ALA A 184 -16.55 -42.99 -2.40
CA ALA A 184 -17.37 -41.76 -2.52
C ALA A 184 -16.83 -40.63 -1.61
N GLN A 185 -15.58 -40.19 -1.82
CA GLN A 185 -15.18 -38.88 -1.30
C GLN A 185 -15.42 -37.82 -2.37
N VAL A 186 -16.46 -37.02 -2.13
CA VAL A 186 -16.52 -35.63 -2.58
C VAL A 186 -15.14 -35.02 -2.30
N VAL A 187 -14.52 -34.40 -3.32
CA VAL A 187 -13.23 -33.74 -3.22
C VAL A 187 -13.37 -32.52 -2.28
N THR A 188 -13.39 -32.77 -0.98
CA THR A 188 -12.99 -31.80 0.02
C THR A 188 -11.48 -31.65 -0.11
N PRO A 189 -10.94 -30.44 -0.31
CA PRO A 189 -9.50 -30.25 -0.27
C PRO A 189 -9.01 -30.75 1.10
N ASP A 190 -8.06 -31.69 1.08
CA ASP A 190 -7.47 -32.32 2.26
C ASP A 190 -6.61 -31.29 3.01
N LEU A 191 -7.29 -30.35 3.67
CA LEU A 191 -6.72 -29.41 4.62
C LEU A 191 -6.29 -30.26 5.82
N GLY A 192 -4.98 -30.44 5.98
CA GLY A 192 -4.42 -31.17 7.12
C GLY A 192 -4.87 -30.58 8.47
N PRO A 193 -4.52 -31.21 9.61
CA PRO A 193 -5.03 -30.84 10.95
C PRO A 193 -4.78 -29.38 11.40
N ALA A 194 -4.05 -28.58 10.62
CA ALA A 194 -3.81 -27.15 10.84
C ALA A 194 -4.36 -26.21 9.74
N GLY A 195 -5.14 -26.71 8.76
CA GLY A 195 -5.58 -25.92 7.60
C GLY A 195 -4.47 -25.65 6.57
N ALA A 196 -3.42 -26.47 6.58
CA ALA A 196 -2.32 -26.44 5.63
C ALA A 196 -2.64 -27.26 4.38
N ASP A 197 -2.21 -26.79 3.22
CA ASP A 197 -2.30 -27.52 1.96
C ASP A 197 -0.91 -28.02 1.56
N PHE A 198 -0.73 -29.35 1.64
CA PHE A 198 0.56 -29.99 1.37
C PHE A 198 1.02 -29.88 -0.09
N SER A 199 0.12 -29.54 -1.02
CA SER A 199 0.49 -29.32 -2.42
C SER A 199 1.41 -28.09 -2.60
N LEU A 200 1.42 -27.16 -1.64
CA LEU A 200 2.34 -26.01 -1.62
C LEU A 200 3.81 -26.42 -1.43
N ALA A 201 4.08 -27.49 -0.70
CA ALA A 201 5.44 -27.95 -0.42
C ALA A 201 6.20 -28.38 -1.69
N ASN A 202 5.48 -28.80 -2.73
CA ASN A 202 6.06 -29.19 -4.03
C ASN A 202 5.70 -28.21 -5.15
N GLY A 203 5.07 -27.08 -4.81
CA GLY A 203 4.49 -26.13 -5.76
C GLY A 203 5.41 -24.98 -6.17
N GLY A 204 6.65 -24.97 -5.67
CA GLY A 204 7.65 -23.92 -5.94
C GLY A 204 8.36 -24.08 -7.28
N CYS A 205 9.38 -23.24 -7.49
CA CYS A 205 10.22 -23.31 -8.69
C CYS A 205 11.64 -22.79 -8.44
N LEU A 206 12.53 -23.03 -9.40
CA LEU A 206 13.90 -22.53 -9.39
C LEU A 206 14.66 -22.94 -8.11
N TRP A 207 15.10 -21.97 -7.31
CA TRP A 207 15.86 -22.18 -6.08
C TRP A 207 14.99 -22.29 -4.81
N PHE A 208 13.66 -22.16 -4.94
CA PHE A 208 12.70 -22.28 -3.84
C PHE A 208 11.65 -23.36 -4.18
N PRO A 209 12.03 -24.65 -4.17
CA PRO A 209 11.11 -25.74 -4.53
C PRO A 209 9.95 -25.90 -3.53
N ASP A 210 10.22 -25.63 -2.25
CA ASP A 210 9.23 -25.67 -1.18
C ASP A 210 8.75 -24.25 -0.83
N LEU A 211 7.47 -24.00 -1.02
CA LEU A 211 6.85 -22.69 -0.74
C LEU A 211 6.47 -22.50 0.73
N MET A 212 6.39 -23.58 1.51
CA MET A 212 6.06 -23.56 2.94
C MET A 212 7.28 -23.22 3.80
N MET A 213 8.48 -23.46 3.27
CA MET A 213 9.75 -23.16 3.94
C MET A 213 10.29 -21.77 3.58
N ALA A 214 11.20 -21.25 4.40
CA ALA A 214 11.92 -20.01 4.10
C ALA A 214 12.80 -20.16 2.85
N ASP A 215 13.03 -19.06 2.12
CA ASP A 215 13.89 -19.07 0.93
C ASP A 215 15.34 -19.44 1.32
N PRO A 216 15.88 -20.59 0.85
CA PRO A 216 17.23 -21.02 1.21
C PRO A 216 18.31 -20.00 0.88
N LEU A 217 18.14 -19.26 -0.23
CA LEU A 217 19.11 -18.26 -0.71
C LEU A 217 18.77 -16.84 -0.26
N HIS A 218 17.62 -16.63 0.41
CA HIS A 218 17.14 -15.33 0.86
C HIS A 218 17.00 -14.27 -0.26
N ILE A 219 16.96 -14.68 -1.52
CA ILE A 219 16.80 -13.79 -2.68
C ILE A 219 15.42 -13.12 -2.64
N LEU A 220 14.37 -13.87 -2.32
CA LEU A 220 12.99 -13.37 -2.28
C LEU A 220 12.80 -12.25 -1.23
N PRO A 221 13.21 -12.39 0.05
CA PRO A 221 13.15 -11.30 1.03
C PRO A 221 13.85 -10.00 0.57
N PHE A 222 15.05 -10.11 -0.04
CA PHE A 222 15.77 -8.92 -0.54
C PHE A 222 15.14 -8.34 -1.80
N ALA A 223 14.64 -9.17 -2.71
CA ALA A 223 13.87 -8.73 -3.87
C ALA A 223 12.59 -8.00 -3.45
N LEU A 224 11.93 -8.48 -2.39
CA LEU A 224 10.78 -7.81 -1.76
C LEU A 224 11.15 -6.42 -1.24
N SER A 225 12.26 -6.31 -0.49
CA SER A 225 12.76 -5.02 -0.01
C SER A 225 13.01 -4.05 -1.18
N ALA A 226 13.69 -4.52 -2.24
CA ALA A 226 13.96 -3.71 -3.43
C ALA A 226 12.68 -3.20 -4.12
N ILE A 227 11.68 -4.07 -4.34
CA ILE A 227 10.42 -3.66 -4.99
C ILE A 227 9.58 -2.72 -4.11
N LEU A 228 9.63 -2.87 -2.78
CA LEU A 228 8.95 -1.96 -1.86
C LEU A 228 9.60 -0.58 -1.85
N VAL A 229 10.93 -0.52 -1.85
CA VAL A 229 11.68 0.74 -2.01
C VAL A 229 11.29 1.41 -3.33
N ALA A 230 11.25 0.67 -4.44
CA ALA A 230 10.85 1.19 -5.75
C ALA A 230 9.41 1.75 -5.78
N ASN A 231 8.49 1.18 -4.99
CA ASN A 231 7.11 1.67 -4.86
C ASN A 231 7.00 2.96 -4.02
N VAL A 232 7.87 3.15 -3.03
CA VAL A 232 7.87 4.34 -2.16
C VAL A 232 8.67 5.50 -2.77
N LEU A 233 9.67 5.19 -3.59
CA LEU A 233 10.59 6.19 -4.14
C LEU A 233 9.85 7.19 -5.06
N PRO A 234 10.03 8.51 -4.86
CA PRO A 234 9.44 9.51 -5.75
C PRO A 234 9.95 9.36 -7.18
N ARG A 235 9.04 9.34 -8.16
CA ARG A 235 9.37 9.20 -9.59
C ARG A 235 9.80 10.49 -10.27
N THR A 236 9.53 11.64 -9.66
CA THR A 236 9.86 12.96 -10.23
C THR A 236 11.15 13.49 -9.63
N GLN A 237 11.98 14.13 -10.45
CA GLN A 237 13.25 14.74 -10.03
C GLN A 237 13.08 15.71 -8.86
N SER A 238 12.02 16.53 -8.88
CA SER A 238 11.68 17.41 -7.75
C SER A 238 11.33 16.65 -6.47
N GLY A 239 10.67 15.49 -6.59
CA GLY A 239 10.37 14.62 -5.44
C GLY A 239 11.63 14.02 -4.81
N TYR A 240 12.61 13.64 -5.64
CA TYR A 240 13.90 13.11 -5.16
C TYR A 240 14.73 14.19 -4.45
N ARG A 241 14.82 15.39 -5.05
CA ARG A 241 15.48 16.56 -4.43
C ARG A 241 14.82 16.94 -3.10
N ALA A 242 13.49 16.96 -3.07
CA ALA A 242 12.72 17.20 -1.85
C ALA A 242 12.97 16.13 -0.78
N LEU A 243 13.09 14.84 -1.17
CA LEU A 243 13.41 13.76 -0.25
C LEU A 243 14.79 13.95 0.40
N LEU A 244 15.80 14.30 -0.40
CA LEU A 244 17.16 14.59 0.06
C LEU A 244 17.23 15.90 0.86
N GLY A 245 16.33 16.85 0.61
CA GLY A 245 16.32 18.15 1.26
C GLY A 245 17.07 19.23 0.53
N MET A 246 17.31 19.03 -0.75
CA MET A 246 18.08 19.96 -1.59
C MET A 246 17.23 21.14 -2.10
N ASP A 247 15.95 21.23 -1.72
CA ASP A 247 15.06 22.33 -2.10
C ASP A 247 14.89 23.35 -0.96
N ASP A 248 15.63 24.45 -1.03
CA ASP A 248 15.59 25.55 -0.05
C ASP A 248 14.25 26.30 0.00
N ALA A 249 13.53 26.36 -1.13
CA ALA A 249 12.29 27.13 -1.24
C ALA A 249 11.07 26.41 -0.62
N THR A 250 11.00 25.08 -0.72
CA THR A 250 9.89 24.28 -0.17
C THR A 250 10.03 23.99 1.32
N ASN A 251 11.24 24.01 1.87
CA ASN A 251 11.47 23.88 3.31
C ASN A 251 10.87 25.07 4.09
N LYS A 252 10.83 26.28 3.50
CA LYS A 252 10.31 27.49 4.16
C LYS A 252 8.80 27.48 4.44
N LEU A 253 8.01 26.65 3.77
CA LEU A 253 6.56 26.63 3.94
C LEU A 253 6.05 25.59 4.94
N GLY A 254 6.88 24.67 5.46
CA GLY A 254 6.48 23.66 6.47
C GLY A 254 5.41 22.63 6.04
N LEU A 255 4.63 22.90 4.97
CA LEU A 255 3.54 22.06 4.46
C LEU A 255 4.00 20.68 3.95
N THR A 256 5.31 20.50 3.74
CA THR A 256 5.92 19.30 3.14
C THR A 256 6.74 18.47 4.12
N GLU A 257 7.02 18.97 5.33
CA GLU A 257 7.91 18.29 6.28
C GLU A 257 7.34 16.96 6.77
N GLY A 258 6.07 16.93 7.18
CA GLY A 258 5.42 15.72 7.67
C GLY A 258 5.39 14.63 6.59
N ARG A 259 5.05 15.00 5.36
CA ARG A 259 5.07 14.07 4.21
C ARG A 259 6.48 13.55 3.93
N ARG A 260 7.50 14.42 3.97
CA ARG A 260 8.91 14.03 3.77
C ARG A 260 9.41 13.08 4.85
N ARG A 261 9.12 13.38 6.13
CA ARG A 261 9.44 12.50 7.27
C ARG A 261 8.76 11.14 7.10
N LEU A 262 7.48 11.14 6.77
CA LEU A 262 6.71 9.93 6.54
C LEU A 262 7.29 9.08 5.39
N THR A 263 7.64 9.69 4.25
CA THR A 263 8.28 8.98 3.13
C THR A 263 9.63 8.37 3.53
N ARG A 264 10.46 9.08 4.31
CA ARG A 264 11.73 8.55 4.82
C ARG A 264 11.52 7.35 5.74
N VAL A 265 10.56 7.45 6.67
CA VAL A 265 10.21 6.34 7.56
C VAL A 265 9.75 5.12 6.75
N PHE A 266 8.91 5.32 5.73
CA PHE A 266 8.49 4.21 4.86
C PHE A 266 9.63 3.63 4.03
N LEU A 267 10.62 4.42 3.60
CA LEU A 267 11.79 3.90 2.90
C LEU A 267 12.68 3.06 3.81
N ILE A 268 12.93 3.53 5.05
CA ILE A 268 13.71 2.76 6.04
C ILE A 268 12.98 1.45 6.35
N MET A 269 11.66 1.52 6.57
CA MET A 269 10.83 0.33 6.76
C MET A 269 10.90 -0.62 5.56
N ALA A 270 10.74 -0.11 4.33
CA ALA A 270 10.82 -0.91 3.11
C ALA A 270 12.17 -1.63 2.97
N PHE A 271 13.26 -0.93 3.26
CA PHE A 271 14.60 -1.52 3.24
C PHE A 271 14.76 -2.63 4.30
N ALA A 272 14.29 -2.36 5.53
CA ALA A 272 14.39 -3.28 6.66
C ALA A 272 13.48 -4.52 6.55
N ILE A 273 12.41 -4.46 5.75
CA ILE A 273 11.47 -5.60 5.59
C ILE A 273 12.20 -6.87 5.15
N GLY A 274 13.13 -6.79 4.19
CA GLY A 274 13.85 -7.97 3.69
C GLY A 274 14.54 -8.75 4.82
N PRO A 275 15.46 -8.14 5.58
CA PRO A 275 16.08 -8.77 6.75
C PRO A 275 15.09 -9.25 7.81
N VAL A 276 14.04 -8.48 8.11
CA VAL A 276 13.07 -8.83 9.15
C VAL A 276 12.22 -10.04 8.76
N THR A 277 11.92 -10.23 7.48
CA THR A 277 11.04 -11.31 7.00
C THR A 277 11.77 -12.55 6.50
N MET A 278 13.10 -12.63 6.62
CA MET A 278 13.92 -13.72 6.10
C MET A 278 13.40 -15.13 6.44
N ASN A 279 12.88 -15.31 7.65
CA ASN A 279 12.41 -16.60 8.16
C ASN A 279 10.95 -16.93 7.77
N LEU A 280 10.27 -16.06 7.02
CA LEU A 280 8.90 -16.32 6.58
C LEU A 280 8.86 -17.28 5.38
N PRO A 281 7.79 -18.09 5.23
CA PRO A 281 7.58 -18.95 4.08
C PRO A 281 7.76 -18.23 2.73
N ALA A 282 8.39 -18.90 1.77
CA ALA A 282 8.65 -18.37 0.43
C ALA A 282 7.34 -17.98 -0.30
N ALA A 283 6.24 -18.69 -0.04
CA ALA A 283 4.91 -18.34 -0.54
C ALA A 283 4.51 -16.89 -0.24
N LEU A 284 4.75 -16.44 1.00
CA LEU A 284 4.38 -15.09 1.46
C LEU A 284 5.19 -14.03 0.71
N HIS A 285 6.49 -14.27 0.53
CA HIS A 285 7.34 -13.38 -0.24
C HIS A 285 6.92 -13.33 -1.70
N LEU A 286 6.62 -14.48 -2.32
CA LEU A 286 6.19 -14.55 -3.71
C LEU A 286 4.89 -13.76 -3.95
N TYR A 287 3.90 -13.93 -3.07
CA TYR A 287 2.65 -13.14 -3.12
C TYR A 287 2.93 -11.65 -2.97
N TRP A 288 3.76 -11.28 -1.99
CA TRP A 288 4.02 -9.88 -1.68
C TRP A 288 4.82 -9.18 -2.79
N ILE A 289 5.83 -9.85 -3.36
CA ILE A 289 6.59 -9.37 -4.51
C ILE A 289 5.67 -9.19 -5.71
N SER A 290 4.84 -10.19 -6.01
CA SER A 290 3.90 -10.14 -7.13
C SER A 290 2.94 -8.97 -6.99
N SER A 291 2.26 -8.85 -5.85
CA SER A 291 1.33 -7.75 -5.56
C SER A 291 2.02 -6.37 -5.61
N SER A 292 3.26 -6.26 -5.12
CA SER A 292 4.02 -5.00 -5.14
C SER A 292 4.48 -4.63 -6.55
N THR A 293 4.86 -5.62 -7.35
CA THR A 293 5.25 -5.43 -8.76
C THR A 293 4.04 -5.02 -9.60
N ILE A 294 2.89 -5.67 -9.40
CA ILE A 294 1.63 -5.29 -10.04
C ILE A 294 1.24 -3.86 -9.63
N THR A 295 1.37 -3.50 -8.36
CA THR A 295 1.12 -2.12 -7.89
C THR A 295 2.03 -1.12 -8.58
N PHE A 296 3.32 -1.46 -8.74
CA PHE A 296 4.29 -0.62 -9.44
C PHE A 296 3.89 -0.38 -10.90
N ILE A 297 3.56 -1.46 -11.62
CA ILE A 297 3.14 -1.46 -13.02
C ILE A 297 1.82 -0.71 -13.18
N GLN A 298 0.80 -1.00 -12.35
CA GLN A 298 -0.49 -0.31 -12.37
C GLN A 298 -0.32 1.20 -12.16
N THR A 299 0.52 1.60 -11.20
CA THR A 299 0.78 3.03 -10.95
C THR A 299 1.50 3.67 -12.13
N TRP A 300 2.45 2.95 -12.76
CA TRP A 300 3.10 3.40 -13.99
C TRP A 300 2.09 3.58 -15.12
N LEU A 301 1.25 2.58 -15.35
CA LEU A 301 0.23 2.56 -16.38
C LEU A 301 -0.81 3.67 -16.20
N VAL A 302 -1.32 3.88 -14.98
CA VAL A 302 -2.27 4.96 -14.67
C VAL A 302 -1.63 6.34 -14.84
N ASN A 303 -0.37 6.50 -14.43
CA ASN A 303 0.33 7.77 -14.63
C ASN A 303 0.59 8.07 -16.10
N TRP A 304 0.82 7.03 -16.89
CA TRP A 304 0.99 7.13 -18.34
C TRP A 304 -0.33 7.46 -19.05
N PHE A 305 -1.43 6.77 -18.73
CA PHE A 305 -2.75 7.06 -19.32
C PHE A 305 -3.38 8.38 -18.84
N LYS A 306 -3.11 8.79 -17.60
CA LYS A 306 -3.63 10.03 -17.00
C LYS A 306 -2.48 10.89 -16.51
N PRO A 307 -1.71 11.55 -17.38
CA PRO A 307 -0.63 12.45 -16.97
C PRO A 307 -1.18 13.62 -16.15
N LEU A 308 -0.36 14.19 -15.26
CA LEU A 308 -0.75 15.41 -14.55
C LEU A 308 -0.67 16.59 -15.52
N PRO A 309 -1.65 17.51 -15.51
CA PRO A 309 -1.58 18.70 -16.35
C PRO A 309 -0.38 19.56 -15.92
N GLU A 310 0.39 20.02 -16.90
CA GLU A 310 1.50 20.92 -16.65
C GLU A 310 0.97 22.32 -16.30
N VAL A 311 1.26 22.79 -15.09
CA VAL A 311 0.78 24.09 -14.60
C VAL A 311 1.80 25.18 -14.93
N THR A 312 1.76 25.69 -16.16
CA THR A 312 2.63 26.80 -16.63
C THR A 312 2.01 28.17 -16.33
N VAL A 313 1.66 28.43 -15.06
CA VAL A 313 1.14 29.74 -14.67
C VAL A 313 2.31 30.68 -14.43
N ARG A 314 2.58 31.56 -15.40
CA ARG A 314 3.55 32.66 -15.26
C ARG A 314 2.98 33.71 -14.29
N PRO A 315 3.81 34.33 -13.43
CA PRO A 315 3.37 35.45 -12.61
C PRO A 315 2.81 36.55 -13.52
N CYS A 316 1.66 37.14 -13.13
CA CYS A 316 1.09 38.26 -13.87
C CYS A 316 2.14 39.37 -13.94
N LYS A 317 2.56 39.76 -15.15
CA LYS A 317 3.37 40.96 -15.36
C LYS A 317 2.44 42.14 -15.03
N GLY A 318 2.52 42.64 -13.81
CA GLY A 318 1.67 43.73 -13.34
C GLY A 318 1.93 44.99 -14.17
N SER A 319 1.05 45.24 -15.15
CA SER A 319 0.68 46.53 -15.72
C SER A 319 -0.10 46.26 -16.99
N GLU A 320 -1.38 45.89 -16.84
CA GLU A 320 -2.33 46.22 -17.90
C GLU A 320 -2.76 47.64 -17.59
N SER A 321 -2.26 48.62 -18.36
CA SER A 321 -2.72 49.99 -18.20
C SER A 321 -4.23 49.99 -18.38
N LEU A 322 -4.97 50.47 -17.39
CA LEU A 322 -6.41 50.76 -17.45
C LEU A 322 -6.66 51.92 -18.43
N VAL A 323 -6.30 51.74 -19.70
CA VAL A 323 -6.65 52.67 -20.77
C VAL A 323 -7.96 52.16 -21.33
N ILE A 324 -9.05 52.62 -20.71
CA ILE A 324 -10.38 52.55 -21.31
C ILE A 324 -10.33 53.49 -22.52
N ARG A 325 -10.06 52.95 -23.71
CA ARG A 325 -10.20 53.75 -24.94
C ARG A 325 -11.68 54.03 -25.14
N PRO A 326 -12.12 55.29 -25.23
CA PRO A 326 -13.47 55.59 -25.65
C PRO A 326 -13.67 55.06 -27.08
N THR A 327 -14.79 54.40 -27.31
CA THR A 327 -15.27 54.01 -28.64
C THR A 327 -15.47 55.28 -29.47
N ARG A 328 -14.70 55.42 -30.56
CA ARG A 328 -14.95 56.40 -31.62
C ARG A 328 -16.16 55.99 -32.45
#